data_AF-W4KBW8-F1
#
_entry.id   AF-W4KBW8-F1
#
_cell.length_a   1.000
_cell.length_b   1.000
_cell.length_c   1.000
_cell.angle_alpha   90.00
_cell.angle_beta   90.00
_cell.angle_gamma   90.00
#
_symmetry.space_group_name_H-M   'P 1'
#
loop_
_entity.id
_entity.type
_entity.pdbx_description
1 polymer ?
#
loop_
_entity_poly.entity_id
_entity_poly.type
_entity_poly.pdbx_seq_one_letter_code
_entity_poly.pdbx_strand_id
1 'polypeptide(L)'
;CNELVLIYDPKIVLNMQSANGEINQSLGLARNVLFLIGNITLYLQVHIIQNPAYNVLLGWPFDILTKSIVKNYSNEDQTITISDPNTGQRATIPTIRQGPPRVLHQRQAGFCDSMN
;
A
#
# COMPACT_ATOMS: atom_id res chain seq x y z
N CYS A 1 5.79 -15.40 0.28
CA CYS A 1 6.56 -14.92 1.45
C CYS A 1 6.39 -13.41 1.56
N ASN A 2 6.20 -12.87 2.77
CA ASN A 2 6.07 -11.43 3.01
C ASN A 2 7.47 -10.79 2.98
N GLU A 3 7.85 -10.11 1.89
CA GLU A 3 9.21 -9.55 1.70
C GLU A 3 9.62 -8.55 2.80
N LEU A 4 8.63 -7.91 3.44
CA LEU A 4 8.84 -6.91 4.50
C LEU A 4 8.89 -7.50 5.92
N VAL A 5 8.70 -8.82 6.09
CA VAL A 5 8.74 -9.54 7.38
C VAL A 5 7.91 -8.84 8.47
N LEU A 6 6.77 -8.27 8.09
CA LEU A 6 5.86 -7.63 9.04
C LEU A 6 5.14 -8.68 9.88
N ILE A 7 5.17 -8.50 11.21
CA ILE A 7 4.33 -9.26 12.13
C ILE A 7 2.91 -8.68 12.05
N TYR A 8 1.94 -9.55 11.80
CA TYR A 8 0.53 -9.18 11.71
C TYR A 8 -0.35 -10.11 12.54
N ASP A 9 -1.47 -9.59 13.03
CA ASP A 9 -2.49 -10.34 13.74
C ASP A 9 -3.47 -10.95 12.72
N PRO A 10 -3.49 -12.29 12.54
CA PRO A 10 -4.37 -12.95 11.56
C PRO A 10 -5.83 -12.98 12.00
N LYS A 11 -6.16 -12.58 13.25
CA LYS A 11 -7.55 -12.54 13.73
C LYS A 11 -8.29 -11.29 13.26
N ILE A 12 -7.56 -10.24 12.87
CA ILE A 12 -8.14 -8.97 12.44
C ILE A 12 -8.00 -8.87 10.92
N VAL A 13 -9.04 -9.33 10.24
CA VAL A 13 -9.12 -9.37 8.77
C VAL A 13 -10.13 -8.36 8.25
N LEU A 14 -9.94 -7.95 7.00
CA LEU A 14 -10.81 -7.03 6.30
C LEU A 14 -11.23 -7.67 4.98
N ASN A 15 -12.54 -7.69 4.73
CA ASN A 15 -13.09 -8.11 3.44
C ASN A 15 -12.92 -6.96 2.45
N MET A 16 -12.13 -7.16 1.42
CA MET A 16 -11.87 -6.17 0.39
C MET A 16 -12.61 -6.56 -0.88
N GLN A 17 -13.37 -5.62 -1.43
CA GLN A 17 -14.00 -5.79 -2.72
C GLN A 17 -13.07 -5.22 -3.80
N SER A 18 -12.64 -6.08 -4.72
CA SER A 18 -11.87 -5.69 -5.89
C SER A 18 -12.78 -5.05 -6.95
N ALA A 19 -12.19 -4.38 -7.93
CA ALA A 19 -12.92 -3.72 -9.02
C ALA A 19 -13.72 -4.70 -9.89
N ASN A 20 -13.33 -5.97 -9.92
CA ASN A 20 -14.07 -7.05 -10.60
C ASN A 20 -15.24 -7.62 -9.76
N GLY A 21 -15.50 -7.05 -8.57
CA GLY A 21 -16.58 -7.47 -7.67
C GLY A 21 -16.22 -8.64 -6.76
N GLU A 22 -15.05 -9.26 -6.93
CA GLU A 22 -14.61 -10.34 -6.04
C GLU A 22 -14.25 -9.80 -4.66
N ILE A 23 -14.64 -10.55 -3.64
CA ILE A 23 -14.33 -10.23 -2.25
C ILE A 23 -13.15 -11.09 -1.82
N ASN A 24 -12.00 -10.45 -1.59
CA ASN A 24 -10.80 -11.08 -1.07
C ASN A 24 -10.55 -10.63 0.37
N GLN A 25 -10.09 -11.54 1.21
CA GLN A 25 -9.74 -11.23 2.59
C GLN A 25 -8.29 -10.79 2.72
N SER A 26 -8.04 -9.79 3.56
CA SER A 26 -6.69 -9.52 4.03
C SER A 26 -6.19 -10.65 4.94
N LEU A 27 -4.87 -10.87 4.96
CA LEU A 27 -4.19 -11.88 5.77
C LEU A 27 -4.16 -11.53 7.26
N GLY A 28 -4.32 -10.25 7.60
CA GLY A 28 -4.32 -9.77 8.97
C GLY A 28 -3.93 -8.30 9.08
N LEU A 29 -3.83 -7.81 10.31
CA LEU A 29 -3.48 -6.42 10.63
C LEU A 29 -2.09 -6.31 11.25
N ALA A 30 -1.19 -5.58 10.60
CA ALA A 30 0.06 -5.12 11.20
C ALA A 30 -0.18 -3.81 11.95
N ARG A 31 0.26 -3.76 13.21
CA ARG A 31 0.03 -2.61 14.10
C ARG A 31 1.27 -1.75 14.18
N ASN A 32 1.06 -0.42 14.23
CA ASN A 32 2.11 0.58 14.45
C ASN A 32 3.32 0.40 13.52
N VAL A 33 3.05 0.19 12.23
CA VAL A 33 4.09 0.10 11.22
C VAL A 33 4.64 1.50 10.97
N LEU A 34 5.97 1.64 11.03
CA LEU A 34 6.65 2.91 10.78
C LEU A 34 6.66 3.23 9.28
N PHE A 35 6.15 4.40 8.93
CA PHE A 35 6.18 4.95 7.57
C PHE A 35 6.95 6.26 7.58
N LEU A 36 8.01 6.35 6.78
CA LEU A 36 8.70 7.59 6.49
C LEU A 36 8.21 8.13 5.15
N ILE A 37 7.56 9.30 5.17
CA ILE A 37 6.99 9.94 3.99
C ILE A 37 7.55 11.36 3.92
N GLY A 38 8.48 11.58 2.97
CA GLY A 38 9.31 12.78 2.96
C GLY A 38 10.18 12.83 4.21
N ASN A 39 9.96 13.82 5.07
CA ASN A 39 10.62 13.96 6.37
C ASN A 39 9.68 13.68 7.56
N ILE A 40 8.44 13.25 7.32
CA ILE A 40 7.45 12.96 8.37
C ILE A 40 7.41 11.46 8.63
N THR A 41 7.45 11.10 9.91
CA THR A 41 7.37 9.71 10.38
C THR A 41 5.99 9.45 10.99
N LEU A 42 5.30 8.42 10.49
CA LEU A 42 3.95 8.04 10.93
C LEU A 42 3.93 6.59 11.39
N TYR A 43 3.12 6.30 12.41
CA TYR A 43 2.80 4.94 12.80
C TYR A 43 1.41 4.59 12.29
N LEU A 44 1.34 3.67 11.32
CA LEU A 44 0.09 3.30 10.65
C LEU A 44 -0.33 1.87 10.99
N GLN A 45 -1.63 1.65 11.03
CA GLN A 45 -2.22 0.32 11.01
C GLN A 45 -2.38 -0.12 9.55
N VAL A 46 -1.82 -1.28 9.19
CA VAL A 46 -1.74 -1.74 7.80
C VAL A 46 -2.32 -3.15 7.67
N HIS A 47 -3.29 -3.30 6.77
CA HIS A 47 -3.77 -4.63 6.40
C HIS A 47 -2.83 -5.28 5.40
N ILE A 48 -2.44 -6.53 5.69
CA ILE A 48 -1.56 -7.30 4.81
C ILE A 48 -2.42 -8.04 3.78
N ILE A 49 -2.08 -7.89 2.49
CA ILE A 49 -2.85 -8.45 1.38
C ILE A 49 -2.03 -9.53 0.70
N GLN A 50 -2.68 -10.63 0.30
CA GLN A 50 -2.04 -11.67 -0.48
C GLN A 50 -1.97 -11.27 -1.96
N ASN A 51 -0.76 -11.29 -2.53
CA ASN A 51 -0.49 -11.02 -3.95
C ASN A 51 -1.14 -9.74 -4.52
N PRO A 52 -1.00 -8.57 -3.86
CA PRO A 52 -1.54 -7.33 -4.39
C PRO A 52 -0.78 -6.86 -5.65
N ALA A 53 -1.46 -6.11 -6.51
CA ALA A 53 -0.85 -5.46 -7.68
C ALA A 53 -0.03 -4.19 -7.33
N TYR A 54 0.08 -3.87 -6.04
CA TYR A 54 0.73 -2.68 -5.50
C TYR A 54 1.49 -3.04 -4.22
N ASN A 55 2.49 -2.22 -3.86
CA ASN A 55 3.24 -2.44 -2.62
C ASN A 55 2.49 -1.93 -1.39
N VAL A 56 1.86 -0.75 -1.48
CA VAL A 56 1.08 -0.13 -0.40
C VAL A 56 -0.08 0.63 -1.04
N LEU A 57 -1.27 0.55 -0.44
CA LEU A 57 -2.41 1.38 -0.79
C LEU A 57 -2.77 2.25 0.41
N LEU A 58 -2.68 3.56 0.22
CA LEU A 58 -3.09 4.55 1.23
C LEU A 58 -4.54 4.93 0.95
N GLY A 59 -5.39 4.69 1.93
CA GLY A 59 -6.81 5.00 1.84
C GLY A 59 -7.19 6.25 2.64
N TRP A 60 -8.49 6.51 2.67
CA TRP A 60 -9.06 7.67 3.36
C TRP A 60 -8.66 7.84 4.85
N PRO A 61 -8.46 6.77 5.66
CA PRO A 61 -7.96 6.93 7.03
C PRO A 61 -6.59 7.63 7.10
N PHE A 62 -5.71 7.35 6.14
CA PHE A 62 -4.43 8.05 6.02
C PHE A 62 -4.63 9.52 5.66
N ASP A 63 -5.53 9.81 4.72
CA ASP A 63 -5.82 11.17 4.27
C ASP A 63 -6.38 12.03 5.40
N ILE A 64 -7.32 11.50 6.19
CA ILE A 64 -7.86 12.21 7.36
C ILE A 64 -6.77 12.46 8.40
N LEU A 65 -6.02 11.40 8.75
CA LEU A 65 -4.99 11.48 9.80
C LEU A 65 -3.94 12.54 9.48
N THR A 66 -3.51 12.59 8.22
CA THR A 66 -2.46 13.49 7.78
C THR A 66 -2.98 14.80 7.21
N LYS A 67 -4.31 15.01 7.19
CA LYS A 67 -4.95 16.13 6.49
C LYS A 67 -4.38 16.28 5.08
N SER A 68 -4.30 15.16 4.35
CA SER A 68 -3.60 15.10 3.07
C SER A 68 -4.29 16.01 2.06
N ILE A 69 -3.49 16.67 1.22
CA ILE A 69 -3.96 17.49 0.12
C ILE A 69 -3.26 17.02 -1.14
N VAL A 70 -4.03 16.47 -2.06
CA VAL A 70 -3.56 16.14 -3.40
C VAL A 70 -3.81 17.35 -4.30
N LYS A 71 -2.75 17.81 -4.96
CA LYS A 71 -2.83 18.91 -5.93
C LYS A 71 -2.40 18.41 -7.29
N ASN A 72 -3.32 18.50 -8.25
CA ASN A 72 -3.07 18.25 -9.67
C ASN A 72 -2.77 19.57 -10.37
N TYR A 73 -1.80 19.56 -11.27
CA TYR A 73 -1.37 20.72 -12.04
C TYR A 73 -1.72 20.53 -13.52
N SER A 74 -1.84 21.63 -14.26
CA SER A 74 -2.19 21.60 -15.69
C SER A 74 -1.10 21.00 -16.58
N ASN A 75 0.14 20.97 -16.08
CA ASN A 75 1.26 20.27 -16.71
C ASN A 75 1.27 18.76 -16.39
N GLU A 76 0.15 18.23 -15.88
CA GLU A 76 -0.07 16.83 -15.51
C GLU A 76 0.83 16.32 -14.36
N ASP A 77 1.56 17.22 -13.70
CA ASP A 77 2.21 16.91 -12.44
C ASP A 77 1.18 16.79 -11.32
N GLN A 78 1.51 15.98 -10.32
CA GLN A 78 0.71 15.85 -9.11
C GLN A 78 1.63 15.85 -7.90
N THR A 79 1.16 16.46 -6.83
CA THR A 79 1.84 16.46 -5.53
C THR A 79 0.86 16.04 -4.45
N ILE A 80 1.39 15.40 -3.42
CA ILE A 80 0.66 15.15 -2.17
C ILE A 80 1.34 15.94 -1.06
N THR A 81 0.55 16.70 -0.32
CA THR A 81 1.01 17.36 0.90
C THR A 81 0.40 16.67 2.09
N ILE A 82 1.22 16.27 3.05
CA ILE A 82 0.79 15.66 4.30
C ILE A 82 1.20 16.53 5.49
N SER A 83 0.45 16.44 6.56
CA SER A 83 0.71 17.08 7.85
C SER A 83 0.93 16.02 8.91
N ASP A 84 2.00 16.16 9.69
CA ASP A 84 2.19 15.36 10.90
C ASP A 84 1.13 15.77 11.93
N PRO A 85 0.28 14.84 12.40
CA PRO A 85 -0.73 15.15 13.41
C PRO A 85 -0.14 15.55 14.77
N ASN A 86 1.11 15.14 15.07
CA ASN A 86 1.73 15.38 16.37
C ASN A 86 2.49 16.70 16.42
N THR A 87 3.24 17.03 15.36
CA THR A 87 4.10 18.23 15.33
C THR A 87 3.51 19.38 14.52
N GLY A 88 2.54 19.10 13.63
CA GLY A 88 2.04 20.06 12.66
C GLY A 88 3.01 20.33 11.50
N GLN A 89 4.17 19.66 11.45
CA GLN A 89 5.09 19.74 10.32
C GLN A 89 4.39 19.28 9.04
N ARG A 90 4.72 19.91 7.91
CA ARG A 90 4.17 19.55 6.59
C ARG A 90 5.27 19.11 5.64
N ALA A 91 4.97 18.12 4.83
CA ALA A 91 5.83 17.65 3.75
C ALA A 91 5.02 17.61 2.45
N THR A 92 5.59 18.14 1.37
CA THR A 92 5.01 18.06 0.02
C THR A 92 5.91 17.20 -0.84
N ILE A 93 5.33 16.16 -1.45
CA ILE A 93 6.06 15.12 -2.17
C ILE A 93 5.47 15.03 -3.58
N PRO A 94 6.31 15.05 -4.64
CA PRO A 94 5.83 14.83 -6.00
C PRO A 94 5.39 13.37 -6.14
N THR A 95 4.26 13.14 -6.82
CA THR A 95 3.88 11.78 -7.22
C THR A 95 4.51 11.46 -8.57
N ILE A 96 4.68 10.17 -8.84
CA ILE A 96 5.18 9.69 -10.12
C ILE A 96 3.98 9.25 -10.94
N ARG A 97 3.98 9.59 -12.23
CA ARG A 97 2.97 9.08 -13.17
C ARG A 97 2.92 7.55 -13.10
N GLN A 98 1.71 7.00 -13.12
CA GLN A 98 1.53 5.55 -13.11
C GLN A 98 2.22 4.96 -14.34
N GLY A 99 3.31 4.21 -14.09
CA GLY A 99 3.95 3.40 -15.13
C GLY A 99 3.07 2.22 -15.54
N PRO A 100 3.42 1.50 -16.62
CA PRO A 100 2.68 0.31 -17.02
C PRO A 100 2.59 -0.69 -15.85
N PRO A 101 1.49 -1.48 -15.75
CA PRO A 101 1.30 -2.46 -14.69
C PRO A 101 2.54 -3.33 -14.54
N ARG A 102 3.02 -3.52 -13.30
CA ARG A 102 4.10 -4.47 -13.03
C ARG A 102 3.55 -5.87 -13.31
N VAL A 103 3.91 -6.46 -14.44
CA VAL A 103 3.65 -7.87 -14.71
C VAL A 103 4.54 -8.67 -13.77
N LEU A 104 3.96 -9.19 -12.69
CA LEU A 104 4.62 -10.19 -11.86
C LEU A 104 4.82 -11.43 -12.74
N HIS A 105 6.05 -11.68 -13.15
CA HIS A 105 6.41 -12.91 -13.83
C HIS A 105 6.23 -14.04 -12.80
N GLN A 106 5.08 -14.70 -12.81
CA GLN A 106 4.91 -15.96 -12.11
C GLN A 106 5.94 -16.91 -12.73
N ARG A 107 7.01 -17.21 -12.00
CA ARG A 107 7.86 -18.34 -12.34
C ARG A 107 6.95 -19.57 -12.32
N GLN A 108 6.61 -20.08 -13.50
CA GLN A 108 6.06 -21.41 -13.65
C GLN A 108 7.03 -22.36 -12.94
N ALA A 109 6.64 -22.87 -11.77
CA ALA A 109 7.28 -24.03 -11.21
C ALA A 109 7.04 -25.17 -12.21
N GLY A 110 8.13 -25.70 -12.74
CA GLY A 110 8.15 -26.66 -13.82
C GLY A 110 7.21 -27.83 -13.57
N PHE A 111 6.40 -28.10 -14.58
CA PHE A 111 5.84 -29.42 -14.83
C PHE A 111 7.04 -30.32 -15.13
N CYS A 112 7.51 -31.10 -14.14
CA CYS A 112 8.42 -32.20 -14.42
C CYS A 112 7.56 -33.42 -14.73
N ASP A 113 7.56 -33.79 -16.02
CA ASP A 113 7.05 -35.05 -16.51
C ASP A 113 7.61 -36.23 -15.70
N SER A 114 6.71 -37.07 -15.18
CA SER A 114 7.08 -38.40 -14.68
C SER A 114 7.13 -39.35 -15.88
N MET A 115 8.32 -39.52 -16.46
CA MET A 115 8.65 -40.73 -17.20
C MET A 115 9.34 -41.70 -16.23
N ASN A 116 8.55 -42.67 -15.75
CA ASN A 116 8.91 -44.09 -15.62
C ASN A 116 7.67 -44.87 -15.20
#